data_AF-A0A2D4FT95-F1
#
_entry.id   AF-A0A2D4FT95-F1
#
_cell.length_a   1.000
_cell.length_b   1.000
_cell.length_c   1.000
_cell.angle_alpha   90.00
_cell.angle_beta   90.00
_cell.angle_gamma   90.00
#
_symmetry.space_group_name_H-M   'P 1'
#
loop_
_entity.id
_entity.type
_entity.pdbx_description
1 polymer ?
#
loop_
_entity_poly.entity_id
_entity_poly.type
_entity_poly.pdbx_seq_one_letter_code
_entity_poly.pdbx_strand_id
1 'polypeptide(L)'
;DRYLQVKKYIEFYVVVDNRMYRHYKCKKRAIKRRVYEMVNTLNMIYRPLNFYIALIGLEIWSHQDKINIEPDAGITLNSFGEWRENVLLPRKRNDNAQLLTRIPFSGTVIGLGYVGTICSLQKSVAVIQDYSRKSNLVASAMAHEMGHNLGINHDRASCNCTAEPCIMFPTISFKPFYEFSSC
;
A
#
# COMPACT_ATOMS: atom_id res chain seq x y z
N ASP A 1 -1.89 19.38 21.95
CA ASP A 1 -2.51 18.05 21.95
C ASP A 1 -1.42 16.98 22.02
N ARG A 2 -1.41 16.18 23.10
CA ARG A 2 -0.36 15.17 23.38
C ARG A 2 -0.39 14.01 22.38
N TYR A 3 -1.55 13.74 21.77
CA TYR A 3 -1.66 12.71 20.76
C TYR A 3 -0.75 13.01 19.56
N LEU A 4 -0.74 14.24 19.04
CA LEU A 4 0.02 14.58 17.82
C LEU A 4 1.55 14.62 18.02
N GLN A 5 2.01 14.78 19.27
CA GLN A 5 3.43 14.96 19.57
C GLN A 5 4.20 13.64 19.69
N VAL A 6 3.52 12.51 19.89
CA VAL A 6 4.17 11.20 20.01
C VAL A 6 4.28 10.52 18.66
N LYS A 7 5.42 9.86 18.43
CA LYS A 7 5.66 9.06 17.24
C LYS A 7 4.57 7.99 17.08
N LYS A 8 4.08 7.82 15.85
CA LYS A 8 3.07 6.83 15.50
C LYS A 8 3.72 5.62 14.84
N TYR A 9 3.11 4.46 15.04
CA TYR A 9 3.55 3.20 14.49
C TYR A 9 2.39 2.58 13.72
N ILE A 10 2.67 1.98 12.57
CA ILE A 10 1.71 1.18 11.82
C ILE A 10 2.29 -0.23 11.74
N GLU A 11 1.65 -1.16 12.43
CA GLU A 11 1.89 -2.60 12.32
C GLU A 11 1.40 -3.08 10.94
N PHE A 12 2.30 -3.05 9.97
CA PHE A 12 1.99 -3.20 8.55
C PHE A 12 2.13 -4.65 8.08
N TYR A 13 1.14 -5.11 7.33
CA TYR A 13 1.11 -6.45 6.76
C TYR A 13 1.07 -6.40 5.22
N VAL A 14 1.96 -7.13 4.56
CA VAL A 14 1.96 -7.20 3.09
C VAL A 14 1.51 -8.58 2.63
N VAL A 15 0.62 -8.61 1.64
CA VAL A 15 0.18 -9.82 0.96
C VAL A 15 0.60 -9.73 -0.50
N VAL A 16 1.11 -10.83 -1.05
CA VAL A 16 1.53 -10.95 -2.45
C VAL A 16 0.73 -12.05 -3.10
N ASP A 17 0.03 -11.70 -4.18
CA ASP A 17 -0.81 -12.65 -4.91
C ASP A 17 -0.01 -13.70 -5.71
N ASN A 18 -0.73 -14.72 -6.18
CA ASN A 18 -0.18 -15.83 -6.93
C ASN A 18 0.35 -15.37 -8.29
N ARG A 19 -0.32 -14.41 -8.93
CA ARG A 19 0.10 -13.88 -10.23
C ARG A 19 1.46 -13.18 -10.12
N MET A 20 1.68 -12.37 -9.10
CA MET A 20 2.98 -11.78 -8.78
C MET A 20 3.99 -12.85 -8.41
N TYR A 21 3.61 -13.85 -7.60
CA TYR A 21 4.50 -14.98 -7.30
C TYR A 21 5.03 -15.69 -8.55
N ARG A 22 4.16 -15.99 -9.52
CA ARG A 22 4.54 -16.56 -10.82
C ARG A 22 5.38 -15.60 -11.65
N HIS A 23 5.04 -14.30 -11.66
CA HIS A 23 5.81 -13.28 -12.37
C HIS A 23 7.27 -13.22 -11.92
N TYR A 24 7.53 -13.34 -10.61
CA TYR A 24 8.88 -13.41 -10.05
C TYR A 24 9.48 -14.83 -10.10
N LYS A 25 9.08 -15.64 -11.09
CA LYS A 25 9.60 -16.99 -11.37
C LYS A 25 9.50 -17.92 -10.16
N CYS A 26 8.46 -17.78 -9.35
CA CYS A 26 8.24 -18.55 -8.12
C CYS A 26 9.35 -18.37 -7.06
N LYS A 27 10.17 -17.31 -7.18
CA LYS A 27 11.30 -17.06 -6.27
C LYS A 27 10.86 -16.20 -5.09
N LYS A 28 10.46 -16.85 -3.98
CA LYS A 28 10.09 -16.16 -2.72
C LYS A 28 11.16 -15.16 -2.24
N ARG A 29 12.45 -15.49 -2.41
CA ARG A 29 13.57 -14.59 -2.05
C ARG A 29 13.55 -13.26 -2.83
N ALA A 30 13.20 -13.30 -4.12
CA ALA A 30 13.13 -12.09 -4.95
C ALA A 30 11.97 -11.18 -4.50
N ILE A 31 10.81 -11.78 -4.20
CA ILE A 31 9.62 -11.08 -3.68
C ILE A 31 9.92 -10.45 -2.32
N LYS A 32 10.50 -11.22 -1.38
CA LYS A 32 10.89 -10.71 -0.05
C LYS A 32 11.79 -9.49 -0.15
N ARG A 33 12.89 -9.58 -0.93
CA ARG A 33 13.80 -8.45 -1.13
C ARG A 33 13.07 -7.21 -1.66
N ARG A 34 12.22 -7.40 -2.67
CA ARG A 34 11.44 -6.32 -3.26
C ARG A 34 10.51 -5.64 -2.24
N VAL A 35 9.78 -6.42 -1.44
CA VAL A 35 8.91 -5.89 -0.38
C VAL A 35 9.72 -5.13 0.67
N TYR A 36 10.89 -5.63 1.07
CA TYR A 36 11.76 -4.93 2.03
C TYR A 36 12.27 -3.58 1.50
N GLU A 37 12.66 -3.52 0.22
CA GLU A 37 13.04 -2.27 -0.44
C GLU A 37 11.87 -1.26 -0.47
N MET A 38 10.65 -1.73 -0.75
CA MET A 38 9.45 -0.89 -0.74
C MET A 38 9.14 -0.35 0.65
N VAL A 39 9.14 -1.21 1.68
CA VAL A 39 8.89 -0.79 3.07
C VAL A 39 9.97 0.17 3.59
N ASN A 40 11.22 -0.01 3.18
CA ASN A 40 12.26 0.96 3.50
C ASN A 40 11.95 2.33 2.86
N THR A 41 11.47 2.33 1.63
CA THR A 41 11.02 3.56 0.94
C THR A 41 9.80 4.19 1.63
N LEU A 42 8.81 3.40 2.07
CA LEU A 42 7.68 3.89 2.85
C LEU A 42 8.15 4.61 4.13
N ASN A 43 9.08 4.03 4.87
CA ASN A 43 9.62 4.66 6.08
C ASN A 43 10.33 5.98 5.79
N MET A 44 10.99 6.13 4.64
CA MET A 44 11.56 7.42 4.23
C MET A 44 10.45 8.46 3.99
N ILE A 45 9.40 8.07 3.26
CA ILE A 45 8.26 8.95 2.91
C ILE A 45 7.45 9.39 4.13
N TYR A 46 7.21 8.48 5.08
CA TYR A 46 6.37 8.73 6.26
C TYR A 46 7.11 9.36 7.45
N ARG A 47 8.45 9.46 7.39
CA ARG A 47 9.27 10.05 8.45
C ARG A 47 8.88 11.50 8.79
N PRO A 48 8.64 12.40 7.82
CA PRO A 48 8.22 13.78 8.12
C PRO A 48 6.87 13.87 8.84
N LEU A 49 5.97 12.90 8.63
CA LEU A 49 4.68 12.79 9.33
C LEU A 49 4.78 12.16 10.72
N ASN A 50 6.00 11.88 11.21
CA ASN A 50 6.26 11.23 12.50
C ASN A 50 5.64 9.82 12.63
N PHE A 51 5.54 9.10 11.51
CA PHE A 51 5.13 7.69 11.46
C PHE A 51 6.33 6.76 11.27
N TYR A 52 6.21 5.54 11.78
CA TYR A 52 7.11 4.42 11.47
C TYR A 52 6.30 3.21 11.02
N ILE A 53 6.63 2.70 9.84
CA ILE A 53 5.93 1.59 9.21
C ILE A 53 6.69 0.31 9.54
N ALA A 54 6.15 -0.49 10.46
CA ALA A 54 6.76 -1.74 10.91
C ALA A 54 6.20 -2.91 10.11
N LEU A 55 6.98 -3.51 9.21
CA LEU A 55 6.57 -4.73 8.50
C LEU A 55 6.59 -5.92 9.47
N ILE A 56 5.42 -6.27 10.01
CA ILE A 56 5.26 -7.37 10.96
C ILE A 56 4.85 -8.69 10.31
N GLY A 57 4.44 -8.65 9.03
CA GLY A 57 4.06 -9.85 8.30
C GLY A 57 4.12 -9.70 6.79
N LEU A 58 4.52 -10.80 6.15
CA LEU A 58 4.54 -10.94 4.69
C LEU A 58 3.98 -12.31 4.32
N GLU A 59 2.83 -12.33 3.65
CA GLU A 59 2.20 -13.56 3.17
C GLU A 59 2.27 -13.62 1.64
N ILE A 60 2.80 -14.72 1.10
CA ILE A 60 2.88 -14.95 -0.34
C ILE A 60 1.97 -16.11 -0.69
N TRP A 61 0.93 -15.85 -1.50
CA TRP A 61 -0.03 -16.84 -1.97
C TRP A 61 0.59 -17.71 -3.07
N SER A 62 1.57 -18.55 -2.69
CA SER A 62 2.38 -19.31 -3.65
C SER A 62 1.68 -20.49 -4.32
N HIS A 63 0.54 -20.94 -3.79
CA HIS A 63 -0.23 -22.04 -4.36
C HIS A 63 -1.38 -21.51 -5.22
N GLN A 64 -2.31 -20.79 -4.58
CA GLN A 64 -3.45 -20.12 -5.21
C GLN A 64 -3.80 -18.86 -4.43
N ASP A 65 -4.51 -17.93 -5.07
CA ASP A 65 -5.05 -16.75 -4.41
C ASP A 65 -6.12 -17.14 -3.37
N LYS A 66 -6.19 -16.38 -2.28
CA LYS A 66 -7.17 -16.63 -1.20
C LYS A 66 -8.46 -15.82 -1.33
N ILE A 67 -8.52 -14.96 -2.34
CA ILE A 67 -9.67 -14.20 -2.78
C ILE A 67 -9.73 -14.25 -4.31
N ASN A 68 -10.86 -13.92 -4.90
CA ASN A 68 -10.90 -13.61 -6.33
C ASN A 68 -10.27 -12.24 -6.56
N ILE A 69 -9.26 -12.16 -7.42
CA ILE A 69 -8.60 -10.89 -7.78
C ILE A 69 -9.09 -10.51 -9.18
N GLU A 70 -9.72 -9.35 -9.29
CA GLU A 70 -10.38 -8.89 -10.50
C GLU A 70 -9.72 -7.61 -11.05
N PRO A 71 -9.84 -7.34 -12.37
CA PRO A 71 -9.37 -6.07 -12.93
C PRO A 71 -10.08 -4.84 -12.33
N ASP A 72 -11.29 -5.01 -11.79
CA ASP A 72 -11.93 -3.97 -10.99
C ASP A 72 -11.25 -3.89 -9.60
N ALA A 73 -10.55 -2.78 -9.36
CA ALA A 73 -9.83 -2.54 -8.12
C ALA A 73 -10.77 -2.43 -6.91
N GLY A 74 -12.00 -1.95 -7.10
CA GLY A 74 -13.01 -1.82 -6.04
C GLY A 74 -13.51 -3.18 -5.57
N ILE A 75 -13.80 -4.10 -6.50
CA ILE A 75 -14.19 -5.48 -6.17
C ILE A 75 -13.05 -6.19 -5.45
N THR A 76 -11.82 -6.05 -5.95
CA THR A 76 -10.64 -6.65 -5.32
C THR A 76 -10.37 -6.08 -3.93
N LEU A 77 -10.51 -4.76 -3.76
CA LEU A 77 -10.31 -4.08 -2.48
C LEU A 77 -11.34 -4.56 -1.44
N ASN A 78 -12.62 -4.65 -1.81
CA ASN A 78 -13.66 -5.14 -0.92
C ASN A 78 -13.39 -6.60 -0.48
N SER A 79 -13.10 -7.47 -1.44
CA SER A 79 -12.78 -8.89 -1.18
C SER A 79 -11.54 -9.04 -0.29
N PHE A 80 -10.52 -8.20 -0.50
CA PHE A 80 -9.32 -8.20 0.33
C PHE A 80 -9.59 -7.70 1.76
N GLY A 81 -10.44 -6.69 1.92
CA GLY A 81 -10.89 -6.22 3.23
C GLY A 81 -11.66 -7.28 4.02
N GLU A 82 -12.62 -7.96 3.37
CA GLU A 82 -13.35 -9.09 3.95
C GLU A 82 -12.42 -10.23 4.36
N TRP A 83 -11.46 -10.58 3.51
CA TRP A 83 -10.46 -11.59 3.84
C TRP A 83 -9.55 -11.16 4.99
N ARG A 84 -9.13 -9.88 5.05
CA ARG A 84 -8.34 -9.37 6.16
C ARG A 84 -9.08 -9.55 7.48
N GLU A 85 -10.34 -9.10 7.52
CA GLU A 85 -11.17 -9.18 8.73
C GLU A 85 -11.42 -10.62 9.17
N ASN A 86 -11.90 -11.46 8.26
CA ASN A 86 -12.42 -12.79 8.61
C ASN A 86 -11.34 -13.87 8.65
N VAL A 87 -10.20 -13.68 7.99
CA VAL A 87 -9.18 -14.73 7.83
C VAL A 87 -7.80 -14.32 8.33
N LEU A 88 -7.36 -13.08 8.11
CA LEU A 88 -6.03 -12.64 8.54
C LEU A 88 -6.00 -12.22 10.01
N LEU A 89 -6.86 -11.28 10.42
CA LEU A 89 -6.86 -10.71 11.76
C LEU A 89 -7.04 -11.75 12.88
N PRO A 90 -7.85 -12.82 12.73
CA PRO A 90 -7.98 -13.85 13.76
C PRO A 90 -6.67 -14.58 14.10
N ARG A 91 -5.69 -14.60 13.18
CA ARG A 91 -4.41 -15.31 13.34
C ARG A 91 -3.19 -14.39 13.38
N LYS A 92 -3.29 -13.15 12.89
CA LYS A 92 -2.20 -12.17 12.81
C LYS A 92 -2.75 -10.76 12.93
N ARG A 93 -2.65 -10.17 14.12
CA ARG A 93 -2.96 -8.74 14.36
C ARG A 93 -2.08 -7.86 13.48
N ASN A 94 -2.66 -6.78 12.96
CA ASN A 94 -1.99 -5.74 12.17
C ASN A 94 -2.91 -4.51 12.08
N ASP A 95 -2.33 -3.32 11.97
CA ASP A 95 -3.05 -2.05 11.88
C ASP A 95 -3.56 -1.78 10.46
N ASN A 96 -2.78 -2.19 9.46
CA ASN A 96 -3.05 -1.99 8.04
C ASN A 96 -2.47 -3.14 7.21
N ALA A 97 -3.17 -3.53 6.14
CA ALA A 97 -2.64 -4.50 5.19
C ALA A 97 -2.71 -4.02 3.74
N GLN A 98 -1.70 -4.35 2.94
CA GLN A 98 -1.70 -4.07 1.52
C GLN A 98 -1.51 -5.32 0.67
N LEU A 99 -2.34 -5.46 -0.37
CA LEU A 99 -2.23 -6.51 -1.38
C LEU A 99 -1.42 -6.00 -2.57
N LEU A 100 -0.32 -6.68 -2.88
CA LEU A 100 0.46 -6.50 -4.11
C LEU A 100 0.03 -7.54 -5.14
N THR A 101 -0.37 -7.08 -6.32
CA THR A 101 -0.82 -7.93 -7.41
C THR A 101 -0.16 -7.58 -8.74
N ARG A 102 0.02 -8.59 -9.62
CA ARG A 102 0.41 -8.36 -11.03
C ARG A 102 -0.77 -8.40 -12.00
N ILE A 103 -2.01 -8.35 -11.50
CA ILE A 103 -3.16 -8.12 -12.36
C ILE A 103 -3.12 -6.67 -12.89
N PRO A 104 -3.39 -6.44 -14.17
CA PRO A 104 -3.65 -5.08 -14.64
C PRO A 104 -5.05 -4.67 -14.18
N PHE A 105 -5.15 -3.64 -13.35
CA PHE A 105 -6.45 -3.05 -13.03
C PHE A 105 -6.99 -2.29 -14.25
N SER A 106 -8.31 -2.13 -14.29
CA SER A 106 -9.02 -1.45 -15.37
C SER A 106 -8.64 0.03 -15.47
N GLY A 107 -8.54 0.53 -16.70
CA GLY A 107 -8.21 1.94 -16.97
C GLY A 107 -6.78 2.29 -16.56
N THR A 108 -6.64 3.41 -15.84
CA THR A 108 -5.36 3.94 -15.36
C THR A 108 -5.13 3.69 -13.87
N VAL A 109 -5.93 2.83 -13.24
CA VAL A 109 -5.81 2.53 -11.81
C VAL A 109 -4.55 1.70 -11.56
N ILE A 110 -3.71 2.11 -10.61
CA ILE A 110 -2.55 1.32 -10.14
C ILE A 110 -2.62 0.99 -8.65
N GLY A 111 -3.59 1.56 -7.94
CA GLY A 111 -3.84 1.34 -6.53
C GLY A 111 -5.23 1.83 -6.15
N LEU A 112 -5.76 1.30 -5.05
CA LEU A 112 -6.97 1.79 -4.43
C LEU A 112 -6.98 1.46 -2.93
N GLY A 113 -7.32 2.45 -2.11
CA GLY A 113 -7.54 2.32 -0.67
C GLY A 113 -8.76 3.11 -0.21
N TYR A 114 -9.35 2.71 0.92
CA TYR A 114 -10.41 3.48 1.55
C TYR A 114 -9.83 4.72 2.27
N VAL A 115 -10.59 5.81 2.30
CA VAL A 115 -10.16 7.06 2.93
C VAL A 115 -10.52 7.09 4.43
N GLY A 116 -9.54 7.39 5.29
CA GLY A 116 -9.75 7.64 6.73
C GLY A 116 -10.14 6.39 7.52
N THR A 117 -9.63 5.23 7.11
CA THR A 117 -10.03 3.92 7.64
C THR A 117 -8.91 3.18 8.36
N ILE A 118 -7.78 3.84 8.66
CA ILE A 118 -6.71 3.25 9.44
C ILE A 118 -7.26 2.63 10.74
N CYS A 119 -6.78 1.44 11.09
CA CYS A 119 -7.25 0.62 12.21
C CYS A 119 -8.67 0.02 12.10
N SER A 120 -9.47 0.35 11.06
CA SER A 120 -10.72 -0.37 10.77
C SER A 120 -10.44 -1.86 10.51
N LEU A 121 -11.29 -2.76 11.03
CA LEU A 121 -11.14 -4.21 10.88
C LEU A 121 -11.19 -4.66 9.41
N GLN A 122 -12.12 -4.13 8.64
CA GLN A 122 -12.30 -4.49 7.23
C GLN A 122 -11.59 -3.50 6.30
N LYS A 123 -11.66 -2.20 6.61
CA LYS A 123 -11.33 -1.13 5.64
C LYS A 123 -9.92 -0.55 5.78
N SER A 124 -9.13 -0.99 6.77
CA SER A 124 -7.70 -0.62 6.86
C SER A 124 -6.87 -1.45 5.88
N VAL A 125 -7.18 -1.28 4.60
CA VAL A 125 -6.57 -2.01 3.49
C VAL A 125 -6.37 -1.12 2.27
N ALA A 126 -5.42 -1.53 1.43
CA ALA A 126 -5.33 -1.08 0.05
C ALA A 126 -4.84 -2.21 -0.88
N VAL A 127 -5.14 -2.07 -2.17
CA VAL A 127 -4.68 -2.96 -3.24
C VAL A 127 -3.77 -2.17 -4.18
N ILE A 128 -2.64 -2.74 -4.58
CA ILE A 128 -1.62 -2.06 -5.38
C ILE A 128 -1.16 -2.99 -6.50
N GLN A 129 -1.18 -2.48 -7.72
CA GLN A 129 -0.58 -3.13 -8.86
C GLN A 129 0.95 -2.99 -8.79
N ASP A 130 1.67 -4.10 -8.91
CA ASP A 130 3.13 -4.12 -9.07
C ASP A 130 3.51 -3.74 -10.52
N TYR A 131 3.19 -2.52 -10.95
CA TYR A 131 3.18 -2.11 -12.36
C TYR A 131 4.57 -1.85 -12.97
N SER A 132 5.60 -1.64 -12.14
CA SER A 132 6.95 -1.29 -12.57
C SER A 132 8.02 -2.14 -11.89
N ARG A 133 9.13 -2.45 -12.58
CA ARG A 133 10.28 -3.13 -11.95
C ARG A 133 10.97 -2.28 -10.89
N LYS A 134 10.81 -0.96 -10.92
CA LYS A 134 11.44 -0.05 -9.96
C LYS A 134 10.65 -0.08 -8.64
N SER A 135 11.27 -0.57 -7.57
CA SER A 135 10.62 -0.74 -6.25
C SER A 135 10.12 0.58 -5.68
N ASN A 136 10.83 1.69 -5.91
CA ASN A 136 10.44 3.02 -5.43
C ASN A 136 9.17 3.58 -6.09
N LEU A 137 8.91 3.28 -7.37
CA LEU A 137 7.67 3.70 -8.04
C LEU A 137 6.45 3.02 -7.41
N VAL A 138 6.53 1.70 -7.21
CA VAL A 138 5.45 0.94 -6.57
C VAL A 138 5.32 1.32 -5.09
N ALA A 139 6.43 1.60 -4.39
CA ALA A 139 6.39 2.11 -3.02
C ALA A 139 5.71 3.48 -2.91
N SER A 140 5.88 4.36 -3.91
CA SER A 140 5.17 5.63 -4.00
C SER A 140 3.66 5.41 -4.08
N ALA A 141 3.20 4.44 -4.87
CA ALA A 141 1.79 4.07 -4.93
C ALA A 141 1.30 3.46 -3.61
N MET A 142 2.09 2.59 -2.97
CA MET A 142 1.78 2.05 -1.64
C MET A 142 1.64 3.16 -0.58
N ALA A 143 2.50 4.19 -0.63
CA ALA A 143 2.42 5.35 0.25
C ALA A 143 1.19 6.21 -0.07
N HIS A 144 0.85 6.40 -1.34
CA HIS A 144 -0.37 7.10 -1.75
C HIS A 144 -1.62 6.44 -1.15
N GLU A 145 -1.77 5.12 -1.31
CA GLU A 145 -2.94 4.41 -0.80
C GLU A 145 -2.97 4.32 0.73
N MET A 146 -1.82 4.20 1.39
CA MET A 146 -1.75 4.30 2.85
C MET A 146 -2.06 5.72 3.34
N GLY A 147 -1.75 6.75 2.54
CA GLY A 147 -2.15 8.14 2.76
C GLY A 147 -3.67 8.29 2.76
N HIS A 148 -4.36 7.68 1.79
CA HIS A 148 -5.82 7.56 1.81
C HIS A 148 -6.31 6.89 3.09
N ASN A 149 -5.76 5.74 3.48
CA ASN A 149 -6.16 5.07 4.72
C ASN A 149 -5.98 5.97 5.96
N LEU A 150 -4.96 6.83 5.99
CA LEU A 150 -4.73 7.82 7.04
C LEU A 150 -5.64 9.06 6.98
N GLY A 151 -6.47 9.17 5.94
CA GLY A 151 -7.46 10.24 5.77
C GLY A 151 -7.03 11.38 4.84
N ILE A 152 -5.90 11.24 4.16
CA ILE A 152 -5.36 12.27 3.26
C ILE A 152 -6.07 12.15 1.91
N ASN A 153 -6.61 13.24 1.40
CA ASN A 153 -7.24 13.28 0.07
C ASN A 153 -6.20 13.63 -1.01
N HIS A 154 -6.60 13.51 -2.28
CA HIS A 154 -5.75 13.98 -3.36
C HIS A 154 -5.40 15.47 -3.24
N ASP A 155 -4.17 15.79 -3.65
CA ASP A 155 -3.69 17.16 -3.77
C ASP A 155 -4.55 17.95 -4.76
N ARG A 156 -4.84 19.21 -4.39
CA ARG A 156 -5.44 20.21 -5.28
C ARG A 156 -4.34 21.03 -5.94
N ALA A 157 -4.69 21.83 -6.95
CA ALA A 157 -3.73 22.70 -7.65
C ALA A 157 -2.98 23.70 -6.74
N SER A 158 -3.50 23.99 -5.54
CA SER A 158 -2.85 24.86 -4.55
C SER A 158 -1.89 24.14 -3.59
N CYS A 159 -1.83 22.81 -3.65
CA CYS A 159 -1.02 21.99 -2.74
C CYS A 159 0.38 21.79 -3.33
N ASN A 160 1.40 22.13 -2.55
CA ASN A 160 2.79 22.09 -3.00
C ASN A 160 3.65 21.27 -2.02
N CYS A 161 4.70 20.65 -2.57
CA CYS A 161 5.81 20.03 -1.85
C CYS A 161 7.12 20.50 -2.50
N THR A 162 8.26 20.26 -1.86
CA THR A 162 9.54 20.77 -2.40
C THR A 162 10.01 19.96 -3.61
N ALA A 163 9.70 18.67 -3.65
CA ALA A 163 9.98 17.78 -4.77
C ALA A 163 8.68 17.33 -5.47
N GLU A 164 8.20 18.12 -6.42
CA GLU A 164 7.01 17.78 -7.21
C GLU A 164 7.25 16.61 -8.19
N PRO A 165 6.23 15.77 -8.45
CA PRO A 165 4.89 15.77 -7.83
C PRO A 165 4.88 15.16 -6.42
N CYS A 166 3.90 15.57 -5.61
CA CYS A 166 3.72 15.11 -4.24
C CYS A 166 3.06 13.72 -4.19
N ILE A 167 3.19 13.03 -3.05
CA ILE A 167 2.67 11.66 -2.86
C ILE A 167 1.19 11.55 -3.20
N MET A 168 0.37 12.55 -2.84
CA MET A 168 -1.08 12.54 -3.03
C MET A 168 -1.54 13.13 -4.36
N PHE A 169 -0.63 13.35 -5.31
CA PHE A 169 -0.99 13.77 -6.66
C PHE A 169 -1.86 12.69 -7.36
N PRO A 170 -3.01 13.04 -7.96
CA PRO A 170 -4.01 12.07 -8.42
C PRO A 170 -3.62 11.31 -9.69
N THR A 171 -2.42 11.54 -10.24
CA THR A 171 -2.00 10.97 -11.53
C THR A 171 -0.65 10.28 -11.42
N ILE A 172 -0.51 9.18 -12.17
CA ILE A 172 0.71 8.39 -12.24
C ILE A 172 1.83 9.21 -12.88
N SER A 173 3.03 9.12 -12.32
CA SER A 173 4.26 9.63 -12.93
C SER A 173 5.30 8.52 -13.14
N PHE A 174 6.18 8.75 -14.11
CA PHE A 174 7.37 7.93 -14.34
C PHE A 174 8.50 8.24 -13.36
N LYS A 175 8.36 9.29 -12.54
CA LYS A 175 9.25 9.62 -11.43
C LYS A 175 8.57 9.27 -10.10
N PRO A 176 9.30 8.67 -9.15
CA PRO A 176 8.77 8.40 -7.82
C PRO A 176 8.50 9.72 -7.07
N PHE A 177 7.43 9.74 -6.28
CA PHE A 177 7.14 10.83 -5.36
C PHE A 177 7.66 10.44 -3.97
N TYR A 178 8.12 11.43 -3.21
CA TYR A 178 8.75 11.17 -1.91
C TYR A 178 8.24 12.05 -0.78
N GLU A 179 7.48 13.10 -1.09
CA GLU A 179 7.02 14.10 -0.13
C GLU A 179 5.52 14.25 -0.18
N PHE A 180 4.89 14.28 0.99
CA PHE A 180 3.53 14.80 1.11
C PHE A 180 3.54 16.31 0.92
N SER A 181 2.44 16.86 0.40
CA SER A 181 2.29 18.31 0.31
C SER A 181 2.02 18.89 1.71
N SER A 182 1.89 20.22 1.78
CA SER A 182 1.42 20.88 3.01
C SER A 182 -0.09 20.71 3.27
N CYS A 183 -0.82 20.19 2.28
CA CYS A 183 -2.17 19.69 2.44
C CYS A 183 -2.11 18.26 3.02
#